data_AF-A0A1I2G1P7-F1
#
_entry.id   AF-A0A1I2G1P7-F1
#
_cell.length_a   1.000
_cell.length_b   1.000
_cell.length_c   1.000
_cell.angle_alpha   90.00
_cell.angle_beta   90.00
_cell.angle_gamma   90.00
#
_symmetry.space_group_name_H-M   'P 1'
#
loop_
_entity.id
_entity.type
_entity.pdbx_description
1 polymer ?
#
loop_
_entity_poly.entity_id
_entity_poly.type
_entity_poly.pdbx_seq_one_letter_code
_entity_poly.pdbx_strand_id
1 'polypeptide(L)'
;MAATAGGPASGAGPLDDGERAELTALRARVAGLTSRHRLRSFFSAVLITLAAVFAPLSAVAVWVADVMGSTDRYVQTMAPLADNPHVQAGISDRVTSAIMDRVDLDSLLSSVTPSDRPGIEAALGGLSGPIGAGVKDFVHGTVLTFVSSGAFSTVWEQLNRQAHTAVVDALTGSNDSAVQVENNTVTLDLAPVVATVKQQLVDRGLKAAASIPEVRTDFTLVKSDEIGRVKTGFRALQLAGDWLPVVAVVVAGAGVLLAVRRRRALVAAALGIAAGVAVLGIALALFRTFYLDHLAPDVHHAAAAAVYDQVVRFLRASVRMVITLGVVVALGAWLSGPGRWAVRVRAMWESGIAAVREAAGVTSLGPVGPWVNRFRVWLRWAVVAVASVVLALWSYPTGMVIFWIAVVALAGLAVVEFLDDRPTDTDTTAAAGGPHGPGSGATAS
;
A
#
# COMPACT_ATOMS: atom_id res chain seq x y z
N MET A 1 -17.73 -30.44 82.62
CA MET A 1 -17.65 -28.96 82.68
C MET A 1 -17.23 -28.47 81.31
N ALA A 2 -18.19 -28.00 80.52
CA ALA A 2 -18.02 -27.60 79.14
C ALA A 2 -17.66 -26.10 79.07
N ALA A 3 -16.56 -25.76 78.40
CA ALA A 3 -16.20 -24.39 78.07
C ALA A 3 -16.82 -24.03 76.72
N THR A 4 -17.71 -23.05 76.77
CA THR A 4 -18.58 -22.55 75.71
C THR A 4 -17.81 -21.83 74.60
N ALA A 5 -18.04 -22.26 73.36
CA ALA A 5 -17.82 -21.46 72.16
C ALA A 5 -18.90 -20.39 72.03
N GLY A 6 -18.51 -19.14 71.76
CA GLY A 6 -19.42 -18.01 71.58
C GLY A 6 -18.76 -16.87 70.82
N GLY A 7 -18.54 -17.07 69.52
CA GLY A 7 -18.23 -15.97 68.59
C GLY A 7 -19.52 -15.26 68.17
N PRO A 8 -19.55 -13.91 68.05
CA PRO A 8 -20.76 -13.18 67.69
C PRO A 8 -21.15 -13.49 66.25
N ALA A 9 -22.31 -14.12 66.08
CA ALA A 9 -22.99 -14.20 64.80
C ALA A 9 -23.42 -12.78 64.38
N SER A 10 -22.68 -12.19 63.45
CA SER A 10 -23.08 -10.95 62.77
C SER A 10 -24.37 -11.24 61.99
N GLY A 11 -25.48 -10.71 62.48
CA GLY A 11 -26.81 -10.95 61.93
C GLY A 11 -26.94 -10.45 60.49
N ALA A 12 -27.35 -11.35 59.60
CA ALA A 12 -27.96 -11.01 58.32
C ALA A 12 -29.41 -10.53 58.56
N GLY A 13 -29.57 -9.39 59.22
CA GLY A 13 -30.87 -8.71 59.38
C GLY A 13 -31.25 -7.93 58.12
N PRO A 14 -32.53 -7.57 57.92
CA PRO A 14 -32.94 -6.67 56.84
C PRO A 14 -32.20 -5.33 56.98
N LEU A 15 -31.59 -4.84 55.89
CA LEU A 15 -30.87 -3.56 55.84
C LEU A 15 -31.69 -2.44 56.47
N ASP A 16 -31.07 -1.55 57.25
CA ASP A 16 -31.74 -0.37 57.82
C ASP A 16 -32.16 0.63 56.72
N ASP A 17 -33.14 1.50 57.00
CA ASP A 17 -33.68 2.46 56.02
C ASP A 17 -32.59 3.41 55.49
N GLY A 18 -31.64 3.80 56.35
CA GLY A 18 -30.45 4.58 55.96
C GLY A 18 -29.52 3.82 55.01
N GLU A 19 -29.24 2.55 55.29
CA GLU A 19 -28.39 1.70 54.44
C GLU A 19 -29.03 1.45 53.07
N ARG A 20 -30.36 1.33 53.00
CA ARG A 20 -31.10 1.20 51.73
C ARG A 20 -31.06 2.50 50.91
N ALA A 21 -31.17 3.65 51.55
CA ALA A 21 -31.00 4.95 50.90
C ALA A 21 -29.58 5.13 50.35
N GLU A 22 -28.56 4.72 51.11
CA GLU A 22 -27.17 4.78 50.66
C GLU A 22 -26.88 3.82 49.48
N LEU A 23 -27.38 2.58 49.55
CA LEU A 23 -27.24 1.61 48.46
C LEU A 23 -27.92 2.06 47.17
N THR A 24 -29.08 2.72 47.26
CA THR A 24 -29.77 3.27 46.07
C THR A 24 -29.01 4.45 45.47
N ALA A 25 -28.45 5.33 46.29
CA ALA A 25 -27.58 6.42 45.85
C ALA A 25 -26.28 5.91 45.19
N LEU A 26 -25.64 4.89 45.77
CA LEU A 26 -24.46 4.24 45.20
C LEU A 26 -24.77 3.54 43.88
N ARG A 27 -25.89 2.81 43.80
CA ARG A 27 -26.36 2.19 42.54
C ARG A 27 -26.63 3.22 41.46
N ALA A 28 -27.26 4.36 41.80
CA ALA A 28 -27.48 5.46 40.87
C ALA A 28 -26.15 6.08 40.38
N ARG A 29 -25.17 6.25 41.28
CA ARG A 29 -23.84 6.78 40.93
C ARG A 29 -23.06 5.80 40.04
N VAL A 30 -23.10 4.50 40.34
CA VAL A 30 -22.50 3.43 39.51
C VAL A 30 -23.20 3.33 38.15
N ALA A 31 -24.53 3.45 38.10
CA ALA A 31 -25.29 3.52 36.85
C ALA A 31 -24.88 4.73 35.99
N GLY A 32 -24.69 5.90 36.61
CA GLY A 32 -24.19 7.10 35.93
C GLY A 32 -22.77 6.96 35.38
N LEU A 33 -21.85 6.36 36.15
CA LEU A 33 -20.47 6.12 35.72
C LEU A 33 -20.39 5.07 34.60
N THR A 34 -21.16 3.98 34.70
CA THR A 34 -21.22 2.95 33.66
C THR A 34 -21.85 3.46 32.37
N SER A 35 -22.89 4.31 32.45
CA SER A 35 -23.48 4.98 31.28
C SER A 35 -22.47 5.89 30.55
N ARG A 36 -21.72 6.72 31.28
CA ARG A 36 -20.64 7.56 30.71
C ARG A 36 -19.53 6.72 30.06
N HIS A 37 -19.15 5.59 30.67
CA HIS A 37 -18.19 4.66 30.06
C HIS A 37 -18.73 4.01 28.78
N ARG A 38 -20.01 3.65 28.73
CA ARG A 38 -20.66 3.09 27.53
C ARG A 38 -20.69 4.11 26.40
N LEU A 39 -21.08 5.36 26.66
CA LEU A 39 -21.07 6.44 25.67
C LEU A 39 -19.67 6.69 25.12
N ARG A 40 -18.65 6.83 25.98
CA ARG A 40 -17.25 7.01 25.54
C ARG A 40 -16.74 5.83 24.72
N SER A 41 -17.11 4.60 25.09
CA SER A 41 -16.76 3.40 24.33
C SER A 41 -17.49 3.34 22.98
N PHE A 42 -18.74 3.77 22.92
CA PHE A 42 -19.51 3.84 21.68
C PHE A 42 -18.92 4.86 20.70
N PHE A 43 -18.72 6.11 21.14
CA PHE A 43 -18.08 7.14 20.32
C PHE A 43 -16.67 6.73 19.88
N SER A 44 -15.87 6.13 20.77
CA SER A 44 -14.56 5.57 20.42
C SER A 44 -14.65 4.53 19.30
N ALA A 45 -15.60 3.58 19.40
CA ALA A 45 -15.80 2.57 18.37
C ALA A 45 -16.24 3.19 17.04
N VAL A 46 -17.15 4.16 17.06
CA VAL A 46 -17.60 4.88 15.85
C VAL A 46 -16.44 5.62 15.19
N LEU A 47 -15.64 6.36 15.95
CA LEU A 47 -14.48 7.08 15.40
C LEU A 47 -13.44 6.11 14.80
N ILE A 48 -13.19 4.98 15.47
CA ILE A 48 -12.27 3.97 14.95
C ILE A 48 -12.78 3.36 13.65
N THR A 49 -14.07 3.03 13.57
CA THR A 49 -14.68 2.53 12.33
C THR A 49 -14.60 3.58 11.23
N LEU A 50 -14.86 4.85 11.54
CA LEU A 50 -14.77 5.94 10.57
C LEU A 50 -13.32 6.10 10.05
N ALA A 51 -12.32 6.01 10.93
CA ALA A 51 -10.91 6.02 10.51
C ALA A 51 -10.56 4.82 9.61
N ALA A 52 -11.10 3.64 9.91
CA ALA A 52 -10.91 2.45 9.07
C ALA A 52 -11.50 2.61 7.67
N VAL A 53 -12.60 3.35 7.52
CA VAL A 53 -13.22 3.68 6.22
C VAL A 53 -12.48 4.83 5.52
N PHE A 54 -12.04 5.84 6.25
CA PHE A 54 -11.30 6.96 5.68
C PHE A 54 -9.91 6.58 5.20
N ALA A 55 -9.28 5.57 5.80
CA ALA A 55 -7.95 5.12 5.39
C ALA A 55 -7.86 4.68 3.90
N PRO A 56 -8.68 3.75 3.38
CA PRO A 56 -8.64 3.40 1.96
C PRO A 56 -9.04 4.57 1.05
N LEU A 57 -10.03 5.39 1.45
CA LEU A 57 -10.42 6.58 0.68
C LEU A 57 -9.27 7.59 0.59
N SER A 58 -8.53 7.76 1.68
CA SER A 58 -7.36 8.62 1.76
C SER A 58 -6.23 8.10 0.90
N ALA A 59 -5.97 6.79 0.91
CA ALA A 59 -4.95 6.19 0.06
C ALA A 59 -5.23 6.42 -1.43
N VAL A 60 -6.50 6.28 -1.85
CA VAL A 60 -6.92 6.58 -3.23
C VAL A 60 -6.82 8.08 -3.50
N ALA A 61 -7.33 8.93 -2.63
CA ALA A 61 -7.31 10.38 -2.82
C ALA A 61 -5.87 10.93 -2.95
N VAL A 62 -4.95 10.50 -2.08
CA VAL A 62 -3.52 10.83 -2.16
C VAL A 62 -2.94 10.34 -3.47
N TRP A 63 -3.17 9.07 -3.83
CA TRP A 63 -2.63 8.53 -5.08
C TRP A 63 -3.14 9.29 -6.30
N VAL A 64 -4.43 9.64 -6.36
CA VAL A 64 -4.96 10.41 -7.48
C VAL A 64 -4.41 11.82 -7.48
N ALA A 65 -4.45 12.53 -6.35
CA ALA A 65 -3.96 13.91 -6.26
C ALA A 65 -2.47 13.99 -6.64
N ASP A 66 -1.70 12.99 -6.27
CA ASP A 66 -0.28 12.96 -6.52
C ASP A 66 0.08 12.51 -7.95
N VAL A 67 -0.57 11.45 -8.48
CA VAL A 67 -0.32 10.98 -9.85
C VAL A 67 -0.97 11.90 -10.89
N MET A 68 -2.21 12.36 -10.70
CA MET A 68 -2.86 13.27 -11.66
C MET A 68 -2.47 14.73 -11.44
N GLY A 69 -2.07 15.13 -10.24
CA GLY A 69 -1.72 16.52 -9.94
C GLY A 69 -0.26 16.86 -10.19
N SER A 70 0.64 15.87 -10.25
CA SER A 70 2.06 16.09 -10.54
C SER A 70 2.47 15.43 -11.85
N THR A 71 2.85 16.24 -12.84
CA THR A 71 3.42 15.74 -14.09
C THR A 71 4.65 14.87 -13.87
N ASP A 72 5.50 15.19 -12.87
CA ASP A 72 6.68 14.38 -12.59
C ASP A 72 6.32 12.98 -12.06
N ARG A 73 5.38 12.87 -11.09
CA ARG A 73 4.89 11.57 -10.60
C ARG A 73 4.20 10.78 -11.71
N TYR A 74 3.41 11.46 -12.55
CA TYR A 74 2.77 10.85 -13.71
C TYR A 74 3.80 10.26 -14.67
N VAL A 75 4.77 11.06 -15.12
CA VAL A 75 5.81 10.64 -16.06
C VAL A 75 6.67 9.54 -15.45
N GLN A 76 7.05 9.64 -14.17
CA GLN A 76 7.77 8.56 -13.48
C GLN A 76 6.97 7.24 -13.42
N THR A 77 5.64 7.33 -13.39
CA THR A 77 4.77 6.17 -13.46
C THR A 77 4.72 5.60 -14.88
N MET A 78 4.57 6.43 -15.90
CA MET A 78 4.40 5.97 -17.29
C MET A 78 5.70 5.65 -18.03
N ALA A 79 6.82 6.27 -17.65
CA ALA A 79 8.10 6.14 -18.36
C ALA A 79 8.57 4.68 -18.55
N PRO A 80 8.52 3.81 -17.52
CA PRO A 80 8.98 2.42 -17.67
C PRO A 80 8.14 1.57 -18.62
N LEU A 81 6.95 2.04 -19.04
CA LEU A 81 6.15 1.32 -20.04
C LEU A 81 6.80 1.34 -21.42
N ALA A 82 7.65 2.33 -21.71
CA ALA A 82 8.38 2.39 -22.97
C ALA A 82 9.30 1.19 -23.18
N ASP A 83 9.84 0.65 -22.08
CA ASP A 83 10.79 -0.47 -22.10
C ASP A 83 10.10 -1.83 -21.91
N ASN A 84 8.76 -1.86 -21.80
CA ASN A 84 8.02 -3.11 -21.58
C ASN A 84 7.80 -3.86 -22.91
N PRO A 85 8.30 -5.11 -23.06
CA PRO A 85 8.21 -5.84 -24.32
C PRO A 85 6.77 -6.05 -24.83
N HIS A 86 5.80 -6.21 -23.92
CA HIS A 86 4.41 -6.39 -24.30
C HIS A 86 3.78 -5.08 -24.80
N VAL A 87 4.13 -3.95 -24.19
CA VAL A 87 3.70 -2.62 -24.64
C VAL A 87 4.33 -2.31 -25.99
N GLN A 88 5.63 -2.56 -26.15
CA GLN A 88 6.34 -2.39 -27.42
C GLN A 88 5.74 -3.23 -28.55
N ALA A 89 5.41 -4.50 -28.27
CA ALA A 89 4.72 -5.38 -29.22
C ALA A 89 3.33 -4.84 -29.58
N GLY A 90 2.53 -4.46 -28.59
CA GLY A 90 1.19 -3.91 -28.84
C GLY A 90 1.20 -2.61 -29.67
N ILE A 91 2.14 -1.71 -29.41
CA ILE A 91 2.33 -0.49 -30.22
C ILE A 91 2.75 -0.87 -31.64
N SER A 92 3.69 -1.81 -31.79
CA SER A 92 4.19 -2.25 -33.09
C SER A 92 3.09 -2.89 -33.92
N ASP A 93 2.28 -3.77 -33.31
CA ASP A 93 1.12 -4.41 -33.95
C ASP A 93 0.11 -3.36 -34.43
N ARG A 94 -0.19 -2.36 -33.58
CA ARG A 94 -1.18 -1.33 -33.90
C ARG A 94 -0.70 -0.37 -34.99
N VAL A 95 0.54 0.09 -34.91
CA VAL A 95 1.16 0.96 -35.92
C VAL A 95 1.28 0.21 -37.25
N THR A 96 1.71 -1.05 -37.23
CA THR A 96 1.79 -1.89 -38.44
C THR A 96 0.42 -2.03 -39.07
N SER A 97 -0.60 -2.36 -38.29
CA SER A 97 -1.96 -2.51 -38.80
C SER A 97 -2.49 -1.20 -39.40
N ALA A 98 -2.29 -0.07 -38.72
CA ALA A 98 -2.68 1.25 -39.23
C ALA A 98 -1.93 1.66 -40.51
N ILE A 99 -0.66 1.26 -40.67
CA ILE A 99 0.09 1.47 -41.91
C ILE A 99 -0.49 0.57 -43.02
N MET A 100 -0.69 -0.72 -42.74
CA MET A 100 -1.21 -1.66 -43.72
C MET A 100 -2.63 -1.32 -44.18
N ASP A 101 -3.49 -0.82 -43.29
CA ASP A 101 -4.85 -0.35 -43.61
C ASP A 101 -4.85 0.87 -44.56
N ARG A 102 -3.74 1.60 -44.65
CA ARG A 102 -3.56 2.74 -45.55
C ARG A 102 -2.83 2.38 -46.84
N VAL A 103 -2.18 1.22 -46.88
CA VAL A 103 -1.51 0.71 -48.07
C VAL A 103 -2.51 -0.12 -48.87
N ASP A 104 -3.31 0.57 -49.67
CA ASP A 104 -4.16 -0.09 -50.67
C ASP A 104 -3.28 -0.55 -51.84
N LEU A 105 -3.06 -1.86 -51.94
CA LEU A 105 -2.37 -2.44 -53.10
C LEU A 105 -3.08 -2.09 -54.42
N ASP A 106 -4.41 -1.95 -54.39
CA ASP A 106 -5.22 -1.51 -55.54
C ASP A 106 -4.85 -0.09 -56.01
N SER A 107 -4.50 0.80 -55.07
CA SER A 107 -4.05 2.15 -55.40
C SER A 107 -2.66 2.14 -56.07
N LEU A 108 -1.78 1.24 -55.65
CA LEU A 108 -0.46 1.06 -56.27
C LEU A 108 -0.59 0.43 -57.66
N LEU A 109 -1.52 -0.50 -57.87
CA LEU A 109 -1.81 -1.10 -59.18
C LEU A 109 -2.45 -0.13 -60.18
N SER A 110 -3.20 0.86 -59.68
CA SER A 110 -3.79 1.90 -60.54
C SER A 110 -2.74 2.77 -61.26
N SER A 111 -1.50 2.83 -60.74
CA SER A 111 -0.36 3.54 -61.34
C SER A 111 0.31 2.78 -62.49
N VAL A 112 -0.07 1.51 -62.71
CA VAL A 112 0.46 0.67 -63.79
C VAL A 112 -0.38 0.84 -65.07
N THR A 113 0.31 0.90 -66.21
CA THR A 113 -0.27 1.02 -67.56
C THR A 113 -1.33 -0.06 -67.82
N PRO A 114 -2.51 0.29 -68.40
CA PRO A 114 -3.62 -0.65 -68.63
C PRO A 114 -3.24 -1.93 -69.40
N SER A 115 -2.21 -1.85 -70.23
CA SER A 115 -1.67 -2.93 -71.06
C SER A 115 -1.02 -4.06 -70.25
N ASP A 116 -0.44 -3.75 -69.09
CA ASP A 116 0.35 -4.69 -68.28
C ASP A 116 -0.42 -5.23 -67.07
N ARG A 117 -1.56 -4.60 -66.73
CA ARG A 117 -2.43 -5.00 -65.62
C ARG A 117 -2.84 -6.47 -65.62
N PRO A 118 -3.32 -7.09 -66.72
CA PRO A 118 -3.77 -8.48 -66.68
C PRO A 118 -2.64 -9.49 -66.42
N GLY A 119 -1.41 -9.21 -66.88
CA GLY A 119 -0.25 -10.06 -66.61
C GLY A 119 0.24 -9.93 -65.16
N ILE A 120 0.16 -8.72 -64.62
CA ILE A 120 0.55 -8.40 -63.23
C ILE A 120 -0.52 -8.89 -62.25
N GLU A 121 -1.81 -8.76 -62.55
CA GLU A 121 -2.92 -9.33 -61.77
C GLU A 121 -2.88 -10.86 -61.74
N ALA A 122 -2.54 -11.52 -62.86
CA ALA A 122 -2.37 -12.97 -62.90
C ALA A 122 -1.15 -13.45 -62.08
N ALA A 123 -0.04 -12.70 -62.11
CA ALA A 123 1.15 -12.99 -61.31
C ALA A 123 0.97 -12.68 -59.82
N LEU A 124 0.29 -11.58 -59.50
CA LEU A 124 0.00 -11.15 -58.12
C LEU A 124 -1.16 -11.91 -57.50
N GLY A 125 -2.14 -12.41 -58.27
CA GLY A 125 -3.27 -13.16 -57.72
C GLY A 125 -2.84 -14.38 -56.91
N GLY A 126 -1.71 -15.02 -57.28
CA GLY A 126 -1.11 -16.12 -56.54
C GLY A 126 -0.08 -15.72 -55.47
N LEU A 127 0.44 -14.49 -55.50
CA LEU A 127 1.55 -14.02 -54.65
C LEU A 127 1.18 -12.84 -53.73
N SER A 128 -0.03 -12.30 -53.84
CA SER A 128 -0.53 -11.16 -53.06
C SER A 128 -0.53 -11.45 -51.56
N GLY A 129 -0.89 -12.67 -51.15
CA GLY A 129 -0.79 -13.12 -49.77
C GLY A 129 0.65 -13.12 -49.24
N PRO A 130 1.59 -13.86 -49.86
CA PRO A 130 3.00 -13.88 -49.47
C PRO A 130 3.70 -12.50 -49.49
N ILE A 131 3.43 -11.68 -50.51
CA ILE A 131 4.01 -10.33 -50.61
C ILE A 131 3.43 -9.42 -49.52
N GLY A 132 2.11 -9.44 -49.31
CA GLY A 132 1.46 -8.67 -48.24
C GLY A 132 1.97 -9.06 -46.85
N ALA A 133 2.19 -10.36 -46.61
CA ALA A 133 2.80 -10.85 -45.38
C ALA A 133 4.25 -10.37 -45.24
N GLY A 134 5.08 -10.47 -46.29
CA GLY A 134 6.46 -10.00 -46.27
C GLY A 134 6.60 -8.49 -46.03
N VAL A 135 5.73 -7.68 -46.64
CA VAL A 135 5.67 -6.23 -46.39
C VAL A 135 5.24 -5.96 -44.95
N LYS A 136 4.19 -6.65 -44.46
CA LYS A 136 3.73 -6.51 -43.08
C LYS A 136 4.83 -6.86 -42.08
N ASP A 137 5.55 -7.96 -42.28
CA ASP A 137 6.63 -8.41 -41.40
C ASP A 137 7.82 -7.44 -41.42
N PHE A 138 8.17 -6.91 -42.60
CA PHE A 138 9.21 -5.88 -42.73
C PHE A 138 8.83 -4.58 -42.00
N VAL A 139 7.59 -4.10 -42.18
CA VAL A 139 7.07 -2.92 -41.49
C VAL A 139 7.06 -3.17 -39.99
N HIS A 140 6.53 -4.31 -39.55
CA HIS A 140 6.49 -4.69 -38.14
C HIS A 140 7.87 -4.74 -37.51
N GLY A 141 8.84 -5.41 -38.14
CA GLY A 141 10.21 -5.51 -37.64
C GLY A 141 10.92 -4.14 -37.58
N THR A 142 10.67 -3.27 -38.55
CA THR A 142 11.21 -1.89 -38.55
C THR A 142 10.62 -1.07 -37.41
N VAL A 143 9.30 -1.12 -37.22
CA VAL A 143 8.60 -0.42 -36.14
C VAL A 143 9.07 -0.96 -34.79
N LEU A 144 9.15 -2.28 -34.62
CA LEU A 144 9.59 -2.91 -33.38
C LEU A 144 11.04 -2.53 -33.04
N THR A 145 11.93 -2.46 -34.03
CA THR A 145 13.33 -2.02 -33.84
C THR A 145 13.39 -0.57 -33.35
N PHE A 146 12.53 0.31 -33.88
CA PHE A 146 12.44 1.69 -33.42
C PHE A 146 11.85 1.78 -32.00
N VAL A 147 10.73 1.10 -31.76
CA VAL A 147 10.00 1.13 -30.48
C VAL A 147 10.80 0.49 -29.34
N SER A 148 11.68 -0.47 -29.64
CA SER A 148 12.61 -1.08 -28.67
C SER A 148 13.88 -0.25 -28.42
N SER A 149 14.07 0.88 -29.12
CA SER A 149 15.25 1.72 -28.97
C SER A 149 15.12 2.72 -27.81
N GLY A 150 16.24 3.12 -27.20
CA GLY A 150 16.24 4.17 -26.16
C GLY A 150 15.78 5.55 -26.67
N ALA A 151 15.78 5.76 -27.99
CA ALA A 151 15.21 6.95 -28.61
C ALA A 151 13.68 7.00 -28.41
N PHE A 152 13.00 5.86 -28.50
CA PHE A 152 11.57 5.76 -28.24
C PHE A 152 11.26 6.09 -26.77
N SER A 153 12.05 5.59 -25.81
CA SER A 153 11.85 5.90 -24.39
C SER A 153 11.94 7.40 -24.10
N THR A 154 12.88 8.11 -24.75
CA THR A 154 13.00 9.58 -24.65
C THR A 154 11.77 10.29 -25.22
N VAL A 155 11.32 9.89 -26.41
CA VAL A 155 10.12 10.45 -27.06
C VAL A 155 8.89 10.20 -26.20
N TRP A 156 8.75 8.98 -25.68
CA TRP A 156 7.66 8.57 -24.81
C TRP A 156 7.56 9.43 -23.56
N GLU A 157 8.67 9.64 -22.86
CA GLU A 157 8.70 10.48 -21.66
C GLU A 157 8.30 11.93 -21.95
N GLN A 158 8.86 12.52 -23.01
CA GLN A 158 8.56 13.90 -23.41
C GLN A 158 7.09 14.06 -23.81
N LEU A 159 6.55 13.10 -24.57
CA LEU A 159 5.15 13.08 -24.96
C LEU A 159 4.22 13.01 -23.76
N ASN A 160 4.47 12.07 -22.85
CA ASN A 160 3.68 11.93 -21.62
C ASN A 160 3.74 13.19 -20.77
N ARG A 161 4.93 13.81 -20.66
CA ARG A 161 5.13 15.06 -19.91
C ARG A 161 4.32 16.20 -20.51
N GLN A 162 4.46 16.44 -21.81
CA GLN A 162 3.77 17.52 -22.50
C GLN A 162 2.26 17.34 -22.45
N ALA A 163 1.77 16.14 -22.78
CA ALA A 163 0.35 15.83 -22.75
C ALA A 163 -0.26 16.00 -21.35
N HIS A 164 0.44 15.51 -20.31
CA HIS A 164 -0.05 15.63 -18.94
C HIS A 164 -0.02 17.07 -18.42
N THR A 165 1.06 17.82 -18.68
CA THR A 165 1.13 19.25 -18.33
C THR A 165 -0.02 20.03 -18.96
N ALA A 166 -0.28 19.82 -20.25
CA ALA A 166 -1.41 20.41 -20.95
C ALA A 166 -2.76 20.16 -20.24
N VAL A 167 -3.00 18.91 -19.80
CA VAL A 167 -4.22 18.55 -19.08
C VAL A 167 -4.27 19.21 -17.70
N VAL A 168 -3.16 19.20 -16.94
CA VAL A 168 -3.09 19.80 -15.60
C VAL A 168 -3.28 21.32 -15.68
N ASP A 169 -2.68 21.99 -16.66
CA ASP A 169 -2.81 23.44 -16.84
C ASP A 169 -4.25 23.82 -17.21
N ALA A 170 -4.89 23.04 -18.10
CA ALA A 170 -6.31 23.21 -18.42
C ALA A 170 -7.22 23.05 -17.19
N LEU A 171 -6.91 22.11 -16.29
CA LEU A 171 -7.69 21.82 -15.08
C LEU A 171 -7.43 22.79 -13.92
N THR A 172 -6.19 23.24 -13.74
CA THR A 172 -5.81 24.17 -12.67
C THR A 172 -6.08 25.63 -13.02
N GLY A 173 -6.10 25.97 -14.32
CA GLY A 173 -6.19 27.36 -14.76
C GLY A 173 -4.90 28.15 -14.49
N SER A 174 -3.75 27.46 -14.40
CA SER A 174 -2.43 28.07 -14.23
C SER A 174 -2.01 28.68 -15.57
N ASN A 175 -2.36 29.95 -15.78
CA ASN A 175 -2.23 30.67 -17.05
C ASN A 175 -0.78 31.11 -17.36
N ASP A 176 0.17 30.19 -17.60
CA ASP A 176 1.54 30.61 -17.97
C ASP A 176 2.04 30.17 -19.35
N SER A 177 1.27 29.40 -20.14
CA SER A 177 1.57 29.20 -21.57
C SER A 177 0.36 28.69 -22.36
N ALA A 178 0.00 29.42 -23.42
CA ALA A 178 -0.80 28.95 -24.56
C ALA A 178 -2.28 28.54 -24.35
N VAL A 179 -3.08 29.33 -23.62
CA VAL A 179 -4.56 29.21 -23.69
C VAL A 179 -5.19 30.58 -23.91
N GLN A 180 -5.49 30.90 -25.17
CA GLN A 180 -6.40 31.99 -25.52
C GLN A 180 -7.81 31.56 -25.08
N VAL A 181 -8.30 32.15 -24.00
CA VAL A 181 -9.71 32.01 -23.60
C VAL A 181 -10.53 32.94 -24.48
N GLU A 182 -10.81 32.53 -25.71
CA GLU A 182 -11.89 33.11 -26.51
C GLU A 182 -13.12 32.22 -26.35
N ASN A 183 -14.20 32.78 -25.77
CA ASN A 183 -15.53 32.17 -25.70
C ASN A 183 -15.64 30.84 -24.92
N ASN A 184 -15.09 30.80 -23.70
CA ASN A 184 -15.43 29.78 -22.69
C ASN A 184 -15.15 28.31 -23.10
N THR A 185 -14.29 28.11 -24.10
CA THR A 185 -13.89 26.79 -24.61
C THR A 185 -12.39 26.64 -24.40
N VAL A 186 -11.96 25.59 -23.68
CA VAL A 186 -10.54 25.27 -23.52
C VAL A 186 -10.15 24.33 -24.65
N THR A 187 -9.62 24.88 -25.74
CA THR A 187 -9.03 24.10 -26.83
C THR A 187 -7.61 23.72 -26.45
N LEU A 188 -7.34 22.42 -26.40
CA LEU A 188 -5.98 21.92 -26.21
C LEU A 188 -5.29 21.85 -27.58
N ASP A 189 -4.37 22.78 -27.83
CA ASP A 189 -3.55 22.74 -29.05
C ASP A 189 -2.47 21.66 -28.93
N LEU A 190 -2.73 20.51 -29.58
CA LEU A 190 -1.79 19.39 -29.67
C LEU A 190 -0.77 19.59 -30.81
N ALA A 191 -0.86 20.65 -31.61
CA ALA A 191 0.04 20.90 -32.73
C ALA A 191 1.52 20.98 -32.32
N PRO A 192 1.92 21.61 -31.20
CA PRO A 192 3.32 21.62 -30.76
C PRO A 192 3.85 20.21 -30.44
N VAL A 193 2.98 19.34 -29.92
CA VAL A 193 3.31 17.96 -29.56
C VAL A 193 3.53 17.12 -30.82
N VAL A 194 2.61 17.22 -31.78
CA VAL A 194 2.72 16.53 -33.08
C VAL A 194 3.94 17.02 -33.86
N ALA A 195 4.24 18.32 -33.82
CA ALA A 195 5.44 18.90 -34.43
C ALA A 195 6.73 18.35 -33.81
N THR A 196 6.82 18.31 -32.48
CA THR A 196 7.99 17.77 -31.75
C THR A 196 8.23 16.30 -32.10
N VAL A 197 7.16 15.49 -32.16
CA VAL A 197 7.24 14.07 -32.53
C VAL A 197 7.71 13.87 -33.96
N LYS A 198 7.14 14.62 -34.91
CA LYS A 198 7.58 14.56 -36.32
C LYS A 198 9.05 14.91 -36.45
N GLN A 199 9.48 15.99 -35.81
CA GLN A 199 10.87 16.45 -35.90
C GLN A 199 11.84 15.40 -35.35
N GLN A 200 11.54 14.80 -34.18
CA GLN A 200 12.38 13.74 -33.60
C GLN A 200 12.35 12.42 -34.38
N LEU A 201 11.26 12.08 -35.06
CA LEU A 201 11.17 10.93 -35.95
C LEU A 201 11.98 11.15 -37.24
N VAL A 202 11.92 12.36 -37.81
CA VAL A 202 12.66 12.75 -39.01
C VAL A 202 14.17 12.81 -38.72
N ASP A 203 14.58 13.42 -37.61
CA ASP A 203 15.99 13.54 -37.20
C ASP A 203 16.66 12.18 -36.94
N ARG A 204 15.88 11.13 -36.68
CA ARG A 204 16.36 9.77 -36.41
C ARG A 204 16.13 8.76 -37.53
N GLY A 205 15.79 9.24 -38.74
CA GLY A 205 15.81 8.44 -39.97
C GLY A 205 14.46 7.93 -40.46
N LEU A 206 13.37 8.15 -39.71
CA LEU A 206 11.99 7.88 -40.16
C LEU A 206 11.48 9.03 -41.04
N LYS A 207 12.06 9.18 -42.24
CA LYS A 207 11.66 10.22 -43.21
C LYS A 207 10.19 10.15 -43.61
N ALA A 208 9.55 8.98 -43.50
CA ALA A 208 8.11 8.80 -43.71
C ALA A 208 7.25 9.62 -42.73
N ALA A 209 7.78 9.97 -41.55
CA ALA A 209 7.07 10.83 -40.59
C ALA A 209 6.88 12.28 -41.09
N ALA A 210 7.70 12.74 -42.03
CA ALA A 210 7.55 14.04 -42.66
C ALA A 210 6.31 14.12 -43.57
N SER A 211 5.80 12.98 -44.05
CA SER A 211 4.63 12.90 -44.93
C SER A 211 3.31 12.78 -44.18
N ILE A 212 3.35 12.62 -42.85
CA ILE A 212 2.14 12.66 -42.02
C ILE A 212 1.61 14.10 -42.07
N PRO A 213 0.36 14.35 -42.53
CA PRO A 213 -0.21 15.70 -42.54
C PRO A 213 -0.20 16.32 -41.13
N GLU A 214 -0.09 17.63 -41.00
CA GLU A 214 -0.34 18.30 -39.72
C GLU A 214 -1.81 18.10 -39.35
N VAL A 215 -2.06 17.18 -38.44
CA VAL A 215 -3.41 16.97 -37.90
C VAL A 215 -3.66 18.11 -36.92
N ARG A 216 -4.25 19.19 -37.41
CA ARG A 216 -4.94 20.19 -36.60
C ARG A 216 -6.23 19.54 -36.09
N THR A 217 -6.09 18.62 -35.15
CA THR A 217 -7.24 18.09 -34.42
C THR A 217 -7.44 18.97 -33.21
N ASP A 218 -8.34 19.93 -33.35
CA ASP A 218 -8.96 20.61 -32.22
C ASP A 218 -9.78 19.54 -31.48
N PHE A 219 -9.13 18.84 -30.53
CA PHE A 219 -9.83 17.89 -29.69
C PHE A 219 -10.66 18.70 -28.70
N THR A 220 -11.97 18.80 -28.95
CA THR A 220 -12.92 19.34 -27.98
C THR A 220 -13.02 18.35 -26.81
N LEU A 221 -12.08 18.43 -25.87
CA LEU A 221 -11.94 17.43 -24.81
C LEU A 221 -13.13 17.40 -23.84
N VAL A 222 -13.86 18.50 -23.63
CA VAL A 222 -15.06 18.55 -22.78
C VAL A 222 -16.00 19.70 -23.20
N LYS A 223 -17.32 19.47 -23.26
CA LYS A 223 -18.33 20.54 -23.44
C LYS A 223 -18.30 21.49 -22.23
N SER A 224 -18.38 22.80 -22.50
CA SER A 224 -18.27 23.94 -21.55
C SER A 224 -18.97 23.75 -20.19
N ASP A 225 -20.11 23.06 -20.17
CA ASP A 225 -20.99 22.94 -19.01
C ASP A 225 -20.43 21.98 -17.94
N GLU A 226 -19.53 21.07 -18.35
CA GLU A 226 -18.90 20.09 -17.44
C GLU A 226 -17.51 20.53 -16.96
N ILE A 227 -16.87 21.50 -17.63
CA ILE A 227 -15.54 22.01 -17.25
C ILE A 227 -15.54 22.54 -15.80
N GLY A 228 -16.58 23.28 -15.42
CA GLY A 228 -16.73 23.78 -14.04
C GLY A 228 -16.81 22.66 -13.00
N ARG A 229 -17.50 21.56 -13.32
CA ARG A 229 -17.62 20.39 -12.43
C ARG A 229 -16.32 19.61 -12.34
N VAL A 230 -15.61 19.44 -13.46
CA VAL A 230 -14.32 18.74 -13.49
C VAL A 230 -13.27 19.53 -12.72
N LYS A 231 -13.18 20.85 -12.91
CA LYS A 231 -12.27 21.73 -12.12
C LYS A 231 -12.61 21.69 -10.63
N THR A 232 -13.90 21.75 -10.28
CA THR A 232 -14.34 21.66 -8.88
C THR A 232 -14.00 20.30 -8.27
N GLY A 233 -14.23 19.21 -9.01
CA GLY A 233 -13.88 17.85 -8.60
C GLY A 233 -12.38 17.67 -8.41
N PHE A 234 -11.56 18.17 -9.33
CA PHE A 234 -10.10 18.12 -9.24
C PHE A 234 -9.58 18.90 -8.02
N ARG A 235 -10.12 20.10 -7.75
CA ARG A 235 -9.77 20.86 -6.54
C ARG A 235 -10.22 20.17 -5.25
N ALA A 236 -11.43 19.60 -5.25
CA ALA A 236 -11.92 18.81 -4.12
C ALA A 236 -11.04 17.57 -3.87
N LEU A 237 -10.54 16.97 -4.93
CA LEU A 237 -9.66 15.80 -4.88
C LEU A 237 -8.26 16.15 -4.39
N GLN A 238 -7.68 17.28 -4.82
CA GLN A 238 -6.44 17.80 -4.25
C GLN A 238 -6.59 18.09 -2.75
N LEU A 239 -7.67 18.78 -2.37
CA LEU A 239 -7.95 19.08 -0.97
C LEU A 239 -8.13 17.79 -0.15
N ALA A 240 -8.83 16.79 -0.69
CA ALA A 240 -8.95 15.48 -0.06
C ALA A 240 -7.59 14.75 0.00
N GLY A 241 -6.78 14.78 -1.05
CA GLY A 241 -5.44 14.18 -1.06
C GLY A 241 -4.58 14.72 0.09
N ASP A 242 -4.60 16.04 0.30
CA ASP A 242 -3.77 16.69 1.33
C ASP A 242 -4.32 16.51 2.74
N TRP A 243 -5.65 16.65 2.93
CA TRP A 243 -6.25 16.71 4.27
C TRP A 243 -6.84 15.39 4.76
N LEU A 244 -7.38 14.54 3.88
CA LEU A 244 -8.04 13.29 4.29
C LEU A 244 -7.11 12.35 5.07
N PRO A 245 -5.80 12.20 4.75
CA PRO A 245 -4.87 11.43 5.57
C PRO A 245 -4.73 12.00 6.99
N VAL A 246 -4.61 13.33 7.10
CA VAL A 246 -4.49 14.03 8.37
C VAL A 246 -5.75 13.85 9.21
N VAL A 247 -6.92 14.02 8.59
CA VAL A 247 -8.23 13.79 9.23
C VAL A 247 -8.35 12.34 9.69
N ALA A 248 -7.97 11.35 8.86
CA ALA A 248 -8.01 9.95 9.25
C ALA A 248 -7.16 9.66 10.49
N VAL A 249 -5.95 10.22 10.57
CA VAL A 249 -5.05 10.08 11.73
C VAL A 249 -5.61 10.78 12.96
N VAL A 250 -6.15 12.01 12.82
CA VAL A 250 -6.76 12.75 13.93
C VAL A 250 -7.98 12.02 14.47
N VAL A 251 -8.86 11.52 13.59
CA VAL A 251 -10.04 10.73 13.98
C VAL A 251 -9.63 9.45 14.69
N ALA A 252 -8.63 8.73 14.17
CA ALA A 252 -8.09 7.54 14.82
C ALA A 252 -7.54 7.86 16.22
N GLY A 253 -6.73 8.92 16.34
CA GLY A 253 -6.16 9.38 17.60
C GLY A 253 -7.23 9.79 18.61
N ALA A 254 -8.22 10.58 18.19
CA ALA A 254 -9.35 10.97 19.03
C ALA A 254 -10.15 9.75 19.52
N GLY A 255 -10.44 8.80 18.62
CA GLY A 255 -11.09 7.53 18.95
C GLY A 255 -10.32 6.74 20.01
N VAL A 256 -8.98 6.70 19.91
CA VAL A 256 -8.11 6.05 20.90
C VAL A 256 -8.08 6.80 22.23
N LEU A 257 -8.02 8.13 22.23
CA LEU A 257 -7.95 8.96 23.44
C LEU A 257 -9.26 8.96 24.25
N LEU A 258 -10.40 8.89 23.56
CA LEU A 258 -11.73 8.78 24.15
C LEU A 258 -11.98 7.40 24.80
N ALA A 259 -11.27 6.38 24.34
CA ALA A 259 -11.46 5.02 24.81
C ALA A 259 -11.11 4.85 26.29
N VAL A 260 -11.98 4.17 27.04
CA VAL A 260 -11.72 3.75 28.42
C VAL A 260 -10.50 2.81 28.50
N ARG A 261 -10.27 2.01 27.44
CA ARG A 261 -9.12 1.10 27.31
C ARG A 261 -8.27 1.47 26.09
N ARG A 262 -7.53 2.59 26.19
CA ARG A 262 -6.71 3.19 25.11
C ARG A 262 -5.86 2.19 24.33
N ARG A 263 -5.24 1.22 25.01
CA ARG A 263 -4.39 0.21 24.35
C ARG A 263 -5.17 -0.73 23.43
N ARG A 264 -6.33 -1.25 23.89
CA ARG A 264 -7.19 -2.10 23.04
C ARG A 264 -7.79 -1.30 21.89
N ALA A 265 -8.12 -0.04 22.14
CA ALA A 265 -8.59 0.87 21.10
C ALA A 265 -7.52 1.14 20.05
N LEU A 266 -6.25 1.30 20.44
CA LEU A 266 -5.14 1.48 19.51
C LEU A 266 -4.92 0.22 18.66
N VAL A 267 -4.95 -0.97 19.25
CA VAL A 267 -4.89 -2.25 18.50
C VAL A 267 -6.08 -2.35 17.52
N ALA A 268 -7.29 -2.07 17.97
CA ALA A 268 -8.48 -2.10 17.13
C ALA A 268 -8.42 -1.07 15.99
N ALA A 269 -7.91 0.14 16.25
CA ALA A 269 -7.73 1.17 15.25
C ALA A 269 -6.70 0.76 14.19
N ALA A 270 -5.54 0.28 14.63
CA ALA A 270 -4.47 -0.13 13.73
C ALA A 270 -4.89 -1.32 12.86
N LEU A 271 -5.57 -2.32 13.44
CA LEU A 271 -6.13 -3.45 12.68
C LEU A 271 -7.30 -3.05 11.79
N GLY A 272 -8.17 -2.15 12.24
CA GLY A 272 -9.30 -1.65 11.45
C GLY A 272 -8.82 -0.89 10.21
N ILE A 273 -7.84 0.00 10.37
CA ILE A 273 -7.19 0.72 9.27
C ILE A 273 -6.50 -0.26 8.31
N ALA A 274 -5.72 -1.21 8.84
CA ALA A 274 -5.07 -2.23 8.02
C ALA A 274 -6.10 -3.07 7.23
N ALA A 275 -7.21 -3.45 7.85
CA ALA A 275 -8.29 -4.18 7.20
C ALA A 275 -8.97 -3.34 6.10
N GLY A 276 -9.29 -2.07 6.37
CA GLY A 276 -9.89 -1.17 5.37
C GLY A 276 -8.99 -0.99 4.15
N VAL A 277 -7.69 -0.81 4.37
CA VAL A 277 -6.70 -0.70 3.28
C VAL A 277 -6.46 -2.04 2.58
N ALA A 278 -6.56 -3.17 3.29
CA ALA A 278 -6.52 -4.50 2.68
C ALA A 278 -7.72 -4.74 1.75
N VAL A 279 -8.92 -4.27 2.10
CA VAL A 279 -10.10 -4.32 1.22
C VAL A 279 -9.84 -3.54 -0.07
N LEU A 280 -9.21 -2.36 0.01
CA LEU A 280 -8.77 -1.63 -1.19
C LEU A 280 -7.78 -2.46 -2.03
N GLY A 281 -6.80 -3.11 -1.41
CA GLY A 281 -5.88 -4.01 -2.10
C GLY A 281 -6.57 -5.17 -2.83
N ILE A 282 -7.58 -5.78 -2.20
CA ILE A 282 -8.42 -6.82 -2.80
C ILE A 282 -9.24 -6.24 -3.96
N ALA A 283 -9.84 -5.07 -3.78
CA ALA A 283 -10.62 -4.40 -4.83
C ALA A 283 -9.77 -4.12 -6.08
N LEU A 284 -8.51 -3.69 -5.91
CA LEU A 284 -7.57 -3.52 -7.03
C LEU A 284 -7.28 -4.86 -7.73
N ALA A 285 -7.08 -5.94 -6.98
CA ALA A 285 -6.85 -7.26 -7.57
C ALA A 285 -8.07 -7.76 -8.36
N LEU A 286 -9.28 -7.59 -7.84
CA LEU A 286 -10.52 -7.96 -8.52
C LEU A 286 -10.77 -7.08 -9.76
N PHE A 287 -10.54 -5.77 -9.63
CA PHE A 287 -10.69 -4.83 -10.73
C PHE A 287 -9.72 -5.15 -11.88
N ARG A 288 -8.49 -5.62 -11.57
CA ARG A 288 -7.56 -6.10 -12.60
C ARG A 288 -8.17 -7.24 -13.42
N THR A 289 -8.73 -8.24 -12.76
CA THR A 289 -9.37 -9.37 -13.45
C THR A 289 -10.54 -8.88 -14.30
N PHE A 290 -11.43 -8.09 -13.72
CA PHE A 290 -12.56 -7.50 -14.43
C PHE A 290 -12.12 -6.68 -15.66
N TYR A 291 -11.12 -5.82 -15.51
CA TYR A 291 -10.57 -4.99 -16.57
C TYR A 291 -10.01 -5.84 -17.72
N LEU A 292 -9.23 -6.87 -17.40
CA LEU A 292 -8.63 -7.75 -18.41
C LEU A 292 -9.67 -8.61 -19.13
N ASP A 293 -10.74 -9.03 -18.45
CA ASP A 293 -11.82 -9.83 -19.03
C ASP A 293 -12.73 -9.03 -19.99
N HIS A 294 -12.71 -7.69 -19.90
CA HIS A 294 -13.52 -6.78 -20.73
C HIS A 294 -12.69 -6.06 -21.81
N LEU A 295 -11.48 -6.53 -22.09
CA LEU A 295 -10.68 -5.98 -23.20
C LEU A 295 -11.30 -6.34 -24.55
N ALA A 296 -11.23 -5.40 -25.49
CA ALA A 296 -11.62 -5.67 -26.87
C ALA A 296 -10.69 -6.76 -27.47
N PRO A 297 -11.20 -7.59 -28.40
CA PRO A 297 -10.45 -8.74 -28.92
C PRO A 297 -9.13 -8.36 -29.63
N ASP A 298 -9.04 -7.13 -30.12
CA ASP A 298 -7.89 -6.56 -30.81
C ASP A 298 -6.82 -5.98 -29.86
N VAL A 299 -7.06 -5.98 -28.55
CA VAL A 299 -6.12 -5.45 -27.55
C VAL A 299 -5.20 -6.54 -27.02
N HIS A 300 -3.89 -6.25 -27.07
CA HIS A 300 -2.85 -7.12 -26.55
C HIS A 300 -2.97 -7.25 -25.01
N HIS A 301 -3.47 -8.38 -24.52
CA HIS A 301 -3.82 -8.56 -23.09
C HIS A 301 -2.63 -8.34 -22.16
N ALA A 302 -1.43 -8.79 -22.53
CA ALA A 302 -0.23 -8.63 -21.72
C ALA A 302 0.22 -7.15 -21.64
N ALA A 303 -0.01 -6.36 -22.69
CA ALA A 303 0.28 -4.93 -22.69
C ALA A 303 -0.67 -4.18 -21.76
N ALA A 304 -1.98 -4.48 -21.85
CA ALA A 304 -3.00 -3.93 -20.97
C ALA A 304 -2.73 -4.26 -19.49
N ALA A 305 -2.33 -5.50 -19.20
CA ALA A 305 -1.92 -5.92 -17.87
C ALA A 305 -0.70 -5.13 -17.37
N ALA A 306 0.32 -4.93 -18.21
CA ALA A 306 1.49 -4.14 -17.86
C ALA A 306 1.15 -2.67 -17.54
N VAL A 307 0.28 -2.06 -18.35
CA VAL A 307 -0.20 -0.69 -18.12
C VAL A 307 -0.94 -0.60 -16.78
N TYR A 308 -1.91 -1.50 -16.54
CA TYR A 308 -2.62 -1.55 -15.27
C TYR A 308 -1.65 -1.72 -14.09
N ASP A 309 -0.75 -2.70 -14.20
CA ASP A 309 0.19 -3.04 -13.14
C ASP A 309 1.13 -1.89 -12.79
N GLN A 310 1.53 -1.11 -13.80
CA GLN A 310 2.35 0.07 -13.63
C GLN A 310 1.59 1.22 -12.97
N VAL A 311 0.37 1.52 -13.44
CA VAL A 311 -0.46 2.63 -12.91
C VAL A 311 -0.75 2.43 -11.43
N VAL A 312 -1.14 1.21 -11.02
CA VAL A 312 -1.47 0.93 -9.61
C VAL A 312 -0.26 0.53 -8.78
N ARG A 313 0.96 0.53 -9.32
CA ARG A 313 2.19 0.10 -8.64
C ARG A 313 2.40 0.87 -7.33
N PHE A 314 2.36 2.19 -7.40
CA PHE A 314 2.52 3.06 -6.23
C PHE A 314 1.37 2.91 -5.23
N LEU A 315 0.14 2.77 -5.72
CA LEU A 315 -1.03 2.54 -4.86
C LEU A 315 -0.90 1.22 -4.09
N ARG A 316 -0.48 0.13 -4.75
CA ARG A 316 -0.20 -1.16 -4.10
C ARG A 316 0.93 -1.06 -3.09
N ALA A 317 1.99 -0.32 -3.41
CA ALA A 317 3.09 -0.09 -2.47
C ALA A 317 2.59 0.61 -1.20
N SER A 318 1.81 1.69 -1.34
CA SER A 318 1.18 2.41 -0.22
C SER A 318 0.24 1.51 0.60
N VAL A 319 -0.59 0.70 -0.06
CA VAL A 319 -1.47 -0.29 0.59
C VAL A 319 -0.65 -1.24 1.48
N ARG A 320 0.42 -1.83 0.94
CA ARG A 320 1.31 -2.74 1.69
C ARG A 320 1.98 -2.04 2.86
N MET A 321 2.49 -0.82 2.65
CA MET A 321 3.15 -0.03 3.70
C MET A 321 2.20 0.27 4.86
N VAL A 322 0.96 0.68 4.59
CA VAL A 322 -0.02 1.00 5.63
C VAL A 322 -0.49 -0.25 6.38
N ILE A 323 -0.72 -1.37 5.68
CA ILE A 323 -1.05 -2.65 6.33
C ILE A 323 0.08 -3.07 7.28
N THR A 324 1.32 -2.99 6.80
CA THR A 324 2.52 -3.35 7.56
C THR A 324 2.65 -2.48 8.80
N LEU A 325 2.54 -1.15 8.64
CA LEU A 325 2.58 -0.20 9.74
C LEU A 325 1.46 -0.48 10.76
N GLY A 326 0.24 -0.71 10.30
CA GLY A 326 -0.91 -1.04 11.15
C GLY A 326 -0.68 -2.33 11.95
N VAL A 327 -0.15 -3.38 11.33
CA VAL A 327 0.20 -4.63 12.02
C VAL A 327 1.30 -4.42 13.05
N VAL A 328 2.38 -3.70 12.70
CA VAL A 328 3.49 -3.39 13.62
C VAL A 328 2.98 -2.60 14.84
N VAL A 329 2.17 -1.57 14.61
CA VAL A 329 1.56 -0.76 15.68
C VAL A 329 0.61 -1.59 16.55
N ALA A 330 -0.21 -2.45 15.94
CA ALA A 330 -1.12 -3.35 16.67
C ALA A 330 -0.35 -4.34 17.55
N LEU A 331 0.66 -5.01 17.00
CA LEU A 331 1.50 -5.96 17.74
C LEU A 331 2.19 -5.26 18.91
N GLY A 332 2.71 -4.05 18.68
CA GLY A 332 3.35 -3.26 19.72
C GLY A 332 2.50 -2.89 20.91
N ALA A 333 1.34 -2.34 20.61
CA ALA A 333 0.39 -1.98 21.64
C ALA A 333 -0.15 -3.20 22.38
N TRP A 334 -0.28 -4.34 21.69
CA TRP A 334 -0.66 -5.61 22.27
C TRP A 334 0.42 -6.19 23.21
N LEU A 335 1.68 -6.28 22.74
CA LEU A 335 2.84 -6.81 23.48
C LEU A 335 3.22 -5.99 24.72
N SER A 336 2.96 -4.67 24.67
CA SER A 336 3.23 -3.78 25.79
C SER A 336 2.18 -3.88 26.90
N GLY A 337 1.03 -4.54 26.66
CA GLY A 337 -0.12 -4.58 27.57
C GLY A 337 -0.14 -5.74 28.59
N PRO A 338 -0.83 -5.58 29.75
CA PRO A 338 -0.95 -6.60 30.80
C PRO A 338 -1.98 -7.70 30.45
N GLY A 339 -2.20 -8.00 29.17
CA GLY A 339 -3.23 -8.94 28.73
C GLY A 339 -2.88 -10.39 29.09
N ARG A 340 -3.84 -11.14 29.64
CA ARG A 340 -3.68 -12.56 30.06
C ARG A 340 -3.08 -13.46 28.98
N TRP A 341 -3.42 -13.19 27.71
CA TRP A 341 -2.87 -13.90 26.55
C TRP A 341 -1.47 -13.43 26.15
N ALA A 342 -1.16 -12.14 26.27
CA ALA A 342 0.20 -11.63 26.07
C ALA A 342 1.16 -12.16 27.17
N VAL A 343 0.67 -12.26 28.41
CA VAL A 343 1.40 -12.87 29.52
C VAL A 343 1.56 -14.37 29.33
N ARG A 344 0.54 -15.11 28.87
CA ARG A 344 0.66 -16.55 28.59
C ARG A 344 1.57 -16.85 27.40
N VAL A 345 1.46 -16.11 26.31
CA VAL A 345 2.36 -16.30 25.16
C VAL A 345 3.79 -15.98 25.59
N ARG A 346 4.01 -14.90 26.36
CA ARG A 346 5.33 -14.59 26.94
C ARG A 346 5.82 -15.67 27.89
N ALA A 347 4.97 -16.17 28.79
CA ALA A 347 5.31 -17.19 29.78
C ALA A 347 5.58 -18.57 29.14
N MET A 348 4.80 -18.97 28.13
CA MET A 348 4.98 -20.22 27.38
C MET A 348 6.28 -20.18 26.57
N TRP A 349 6.62 -19.03 26.00
CA TRP A 349 7.86 -18.84 25.26
C TRP A 349 9.06 -18.82 26.20
N GLU A 350 8.95 -18.11 27.32
CA GLU A 350 9.96 -18.05 28.37
C GLU A 350 10.19 -19.43 29.00
N SER A 351 9.13 -20.22 29.22
CA SER A 351 9.24 -21.58 29.74
C SER A 351 9.83 -22.56 28.72
N GLY A 352 9.48 -22.43 27.44
CA GLY A 352 10.02 -23.27 26.37
C GLY A 352 11.52 -23.04 26.16
N ILE A 353 11.95 -21.78 26.19
CA ILE A 353 13.36 -21.41 26.02
C ILE A 353 14.17 -21.69 27.29
N ALA A 354 13.59 -21.51 28.48
CA ALA A 354 14.21 -21.96 29.73
C ALA A 354 14.44 -23.47 29.73
N ALA A 355 13.45 -24.27 29.29
CA ALA A 355 13.59 -25.73 29.20
C ALA A 355 14.69 -26.16 28.20
N VAL A 356 14.82 -25.47 27.07
CA VAL A 356 15.91 -25.72 26.09
C VAL A 356 17.27 -25.30 26.64
N ARG A 357 17.34 -24.18 27.37
CA ARG A 357 18.58 -23.70 27.99
C ARG A 357 19.05 -24.61 29.13
N GLU A 358 18.11 -25.12 29.91
CA GLU A 358 18.34 -26.12 30.97
C GLU A 358 18.79 -27.46 30.37
N ALA A 359 18.15 -27.92 29.29
CA ALA A 359 18.58 -29.10 28.55
C ALA A 359 19.95 -28.95 27.86
N ALA A 360 20.33 -27.73 27.47
CA ALA A 360 21.63 -27.41 26.86
C ALA A 360 22.74 -27.12 27.88
N GLY A 361 22.43 -27.03 29.19
CA GLY A 361 23.41 -26.79 30.25
C GLY A 361 24.06 -25.40 30.26
N VAL A 362 23.46 -24.40 29.59
CA VAL A 362 24.02 -23.05 29.45
C VAL A 362 23.46 -22.13 30.54
N THR A 363 24.24 -21.83 31.58
CA THR A 363 23.79 -21.04 32.75
C THR A 363 24.19 -19.57 32.73
N SER A 364 25.18 -19.17 31.93
CA SER A 364 25.54 -17.76 31.74
C SER A 364 26.24 -17.54 30.39
N LEU A 365 25.83 -16.53 29.63
CA LEU A 365 26.41 -16.18 28.33
C LEU A 365 27.45 -15.04 28.42
N GLY A 366 27.98 -14.77 29.62
CA GLY A 366 29.00 -13.75 29.84
C GLY A 366 28.48 -12.32 29.58
N PRO A 367 29.31 -11.40 29.03
CA PRO A 367 28.96 -9.97 28.88
C PRO A 367 27.75 -9.69 27.99
N VAL A 368 27.36 -10.64 27.15
CA VAL A 368 26.29 -10.49 26.16
C VAL A 368 24.91 -10.55 26.83
N GLY A 369 24.76 -11.31 27.92
CA GLY A 369 23.50 -11.48 28.65
C GLY A 369 22.90 -10.18 29.19
N PRO A 370 23.67 -9.37 29.97
CA PRO A 370 23.19 -8.09 30.51
C PRO A 370 22.88 -7.04 29.44
N TRP A 371 23.62 -7.04 28.32
CA TRP A 371 23.40 -6.13 27.20
C TRP A 371 22.11 -6.46 26.44
N VAL A 372 21.86 -7.74 26.17
CA VAL A 372 20.63 -8.19 25.53
C VAL A 372 19.42 -7.95 26.42
N ASN A 373 19.53 -8.18 27.74
CA ASN A 373 18.46 -7.87 28.70
C ASN A 373 18.07 -6.37 28.64
N ARG A 374 19.07 -5.48 28.65
CA ARG A 374 18.86 -4.02 28.55
C ARG A 374 18.14 -3.59 27.28
N PHE A 375 18.39 -4.26 26.16
CA PHE A 375 17.80 -3.93 24.85
C PHE A 375 16.72 -4.91 24.38
N ARG A 376 16.27 -5.85 25.23
CA ARG A 376 15.37 -6.96 24.86
C ARG A 376 14.08 -6.51 24.19
N VAL A 377 13.52 -5.40 24.67
CA VAL A 377 12.32 -4.79 24.06
C VAL A 377 12.64 -4.29 22.64
N TRP A 378 13.74 -3.56 22.47
CA TRP A 378 14.18 -3.04 21.17
C TRP A 378 14.55 -4.14 20.17
N LEU A 379 15.23 -5.21 20.61
CA LEU A 379 15.61 -6.32 19.76
C LEU A 379 14.39 -7.12 19.26
N ARG A 380 13.41 -7.40 20.13
CA ARG A 380 12.15 -8.04 19.73
C ARG A 380 11.38 -7.21 18.72
N TRP A 381 11.34 -5.89 18.95
CA TRP A 381 10.75 -4.95 18.02
C TRP A 381 11.48 -4.88 16.68
N ALA A 382 12.81 -4.95 16.68
CA ALA A 382 13.61 -5.02 15.47
C ALA A 382 13.29 -6.28 14.65
N VAL A 383 13.17 -7.46 15.29
CA VAL A 383 12.83 -8.70 14.58
C VAL A 383 11.44 -8.63 13.95
N VAL A 384 10.44 -8.14 14.68
CA VAL A 384 9.07 -7.98 14.16
C VAL A 384 9.02 -6.92 13.06
N ALA A 385 9.73 -5.80 13.23
CA ALA A 385 9.83 -4.75 12.23
C ALA A 385 10.49 -5.26 10.94
N VAL A 386 11.60 -6.00 11.06
CA VAL A 386 12.29 -6.62 9.91
C VAL A 386 11.39 -7.62 9.21
N ALA A 387 10.73 -8.53 9.93
CA ALA A 387 9.80 -9.49 9.33
C ALA A 387 8.62 -8.82 8.60
N SER A 388 8.11 -7.74 9.19
CA SER A 388 7.02 -6.94 8.62
C SER A 388 7.48 -6.19 7.36
N VAL A 389 8.66 -5.57 7.40
CA VAL A 389 9.28 -4.88 6.26
C VAL A 389 9.59 -5.85 5.12
N VAL A 390 10.10 -7.04 5.42
CA VAL A 390 10.37 -8.10 4.43
C VAL A 390 9.06 -8.53 3.76
N LEU A 391 7.97 -8.73 4.50
CA LEU A 391 6.66 -9.02 3.93
C LEU A 391 6.11 -7.87 3.07
N ALA A 392 6.35 -6.62 3.48
CA ALA A 392 5.88 -5.44 2.75
C ALA A 392 6.58 -5.26 1.39
N LEU A 393 7.90 -5.49 1.38
CA LEU A 393 8.76 -5.30 0.20
C LEU A 393 8.68 -6.47 -0.78
N TRP A 394 8.17 -7.63 -0.37
CA TRP A 394 8.14 -8.80 -1.26
C TRP A 394 7.02 -8.68 -2.31
N SER A 395 7.41 -8.63 -3.59
CA SER A 395 6.50 -8.47 -4.72
C SER A 395 5.49 -9.61 -4.92
N TYR A 396 5.83 -10.84 -4.49
CA TYR A 396 5.03 -12.06 -4.62
C TYR A 396 5.18 -12.98 -3.40
N PRO A 397 4.49 -12.70 -2.27
CA PRO A 397 4.52 -13.62 -1.14
C PRO A 397 3.61 -14.83 -1.44
N THR A 398 4.20 -15.94 -1.86
CA THR A 398 3.51 -17.24 -1.82
C THR A 398 3.28 -17.65 -0.35
N GLY A 399 2.26 -18.44 -0.05
CA GLY A 399 1.95 -18.85 1.33
C GLY A 399 3.15 -19.51 2.05
N MET A 400 4.02 -20.18 1.30
CA MET A 400 5.25 -20.80 1.79
C MET A 400 6.31 -19.75 2.20
N VAL A 401 6.41 -18.62 1.50
CA VAL A 401 7.30 -17.51 1.86
C VAL A 401 6.85 -16.83 3.15
N ILE A 402 5.53 -16.59 3.29
CA ILE A 402 4.96 -16.04 4.53
C ILE A 402 5.24 -16.98 5.71
N PHE A 403 5.08 -18.29 5.50
CA PHE A 403 5.42 -19.31 6.50
C PHE A 403 6.89 -19.22 6.91
N TRP A 404 7.84 -19.16 5.97
CA TRP A 404 9.26 -19.08 6.29
C TRP A 404 9.67 -17.76 6.94
N ILE A 405 9.08 -16.62 6.56
CA ILE A 405 9.33 -15.33 7.25
C ILE A 405 8.83 -15.41 8.68
N ALA A 406 7.65 -16.01 8.91
CA ALA A 406 7.15 -16.24 10.26
C ALA A 406 8.10 -17.14 11.05
N VAL A 407 8.58 -18.24 10.47
CA VAL A 407 9.57 -19.14 11.11
C VAL A 407 10.88 -18.41 11.44
N VAL A 408 11.42 -17.58 10.54
CA VAL A 408 12.64 -16.81 10.78
C VAL A 408 12.42 -15.74 11.84
N ALA A 409 11.26 -15.07 11.86
CA ALA A 409 10.91 -14.12 12.90
C ALA A 409 10.78 -14.81 14.27
N LEU A 410 10.14 -15.98 14.31
CA LEU A 410 10.03 -16.82 15.52
C LEU A 410 11.41 -17.27 16.01
N ALA A 411 12.29 -17.70 15.10
CA ALA A 411 13.67 -18.08 15.42
C ALA A 411 14.48 -16.89 15.94
N GLY A 412 14.38 -15.72 15.29
CA GLY A 412 15.03 -14.49 15.75
C GLY A 412 14.58 -14.10 17.15
N LEU A 413 13.26 -14.12 17.42
CA LEU A 413 12.70 -13.88 18.75
C LEU A 413 13.18 -14.90 19.78
N ALA A 414 13.35 -16.17 19.38
CA ALA A 414 13.89 -17.21 20.25
C ALA A 414 15.37 -16.98 20.58
N VAL A 415 16.18 -16.51 19.64
CA VAL A 415 17.59 -16.15 19.86
C VAL A 415 17.71 -14.97 20.84
N VAL A 416 16.90 -13.92 20.67
CA VAL A 416 16.90 -12.77 21.61
C VAL A 416 16.61 -13.22 23.04
N GLU A 417 15.72 -14.20 23.21
CA GLU A 417 15.33 -14.71 24.50
C GLU A 417 16.34 -15.69 25.09
N PHE A 418 16.95 -16.53 24.26
CA PHE A 418 18.00 -17.46 24.67
C PHE A 418 19.23 -16.72 25.21
N LEU A 419 19.51 -15.53 24.66
CA LEU A 419 20.61 -14.66 25.08
C LEU A 419 20.31 -13.80 26.33
N ASP A 420 19.12 -13.90 26.93
CA ASP A 420 18.74 -13.14 28.12
C ASP A 420 19.10 -13.89 29.42
N ASP A 421 20.10 -13.40 30.15
CA ASP A 421 20.44 -13.89 31.49
C ASP A 421 19.56 -13.20 32.54
N ARG A 422 18.84 -14.01 33.33
CA ARG A 422 18.15 -13.57 34.55
C ARG A 422 19.08 -13.84 35.74
N PRO A 423 19.34 -12.87 36.62
CA PRO A 423 19.98 -13.15 37.90
C PRO A 423 19.08 -14.14 38.66
N THR A 424 19.58 -15.32 38.97
CA THR A 424 18.86 -16.28 39.80
C THR A 424 18.91 -15.79 41.25
N ASP A 425 17.74 -15.61 41.88
CA ASP A 425 17.58 -15.17 43.29
C ASP A 425 18.24 -16.11 44.34
N THR A 426 18.92 -17.18 43.90
CA THR A 426 19.62 -18.14 44.75
C THR A 426 20.79 -17.53 45.54
N ASP A 427 21.34 -16.39 45.11
CA ASP A 427 22.45 -15.74 45.82
C ASP A 427 22.00 -15.01 47.10
N THR A 428 20.72 -14.69 47.25
CA THR A 428 20.22 -13.99 48.45
C THR A 428 19.98 -14.96 49.62
N THR A 429 19.66 -16.23 49.36
CA THR A 429 19.38 -17.20 50.44
C THR A 429 20.65 -17.83 51.00
N ALA A 430 21.72 -17.95 50.20
CA ALA A 430 23.01 -18.48 50.66
C ALA A 430 23.75 -17.53 51.64
N ALA A 431 23.52 -16.22 51.54
CA ALA A 431 24.14 -15.23 52.43
C ALA A 431 23.53 -15.17 53.83
N ALA A 432 22.32 -15.73 54.04
CA ALA A 432 21.60 -15.67 55.31
C ALA A 432 21.82 -16.90 56.23
N GLY A 433 22.60 -17.90 55.79
CA GLY A 433 22.74 -19.20 56.47
C GLY A 433 24.11 -19.50 57.09
N GLY A 434 24.87 -18.51 57.57
CA GLY A 434 26.15 -18.72 58.24
C GLY A 434 25.98 -19.23 59.70
N PRO A 435 26.77 -20.23 60.17
CA PRO A 435 26.50 -20.92 61.43
C PRO A 435 26.90 -20.08 62.66
N HIS A 436 25.99 -19.93 63.62
CA HIS A 436 26.29 -19.40 64.95
C HIS A 436 27.19 -20.39 65.72
N GLY A 437 28.44 -20.00 65.98
CA GLY A 437 29.34 -20.68 66.92
C GLY A 437 29.06 -20.29 68.38
N PRO A 438 29.30 -21.17 69.37
CA PRO A 438 29.02 -20.89 70.78
C PRO A 438 30.22 -20.17 71.43
N GLY A 439 29.99 -18.99 72.00
CA GLY A 439 30.98 -18.25 72.80
C GLY A 439 30.68 -18.38 74.29
N SER A 440 31.59 -19.04 75.02
CA SER A 440 31.61 -19.20 76.48
C SER A 440 32.03 -17.92 77.22
N GLY A 441 31.66 -17.83 78.50
CA GLY A 441 31.74 -16.64 79.37
C GLY A 441 33.11 -16.14 79.86
N ALA A 442 33.03 -15.03 80.61
CA ALA A 442 33.94 -14.53 81.67
C ALA A 442 33.24 -13.28 82.30
N THR A 443 32.76 -13.24 83.56
CA THR A 443 33.45 -12.84 84.84
C THR A 443 34.56 -11.80 84.64
N ALA A 444 34.77 -10.72 85.40
CA ALA A 444 34.33 -10.16 86.69
C ALA A 444 34.52 -8.61 86.56
N SER A 445 34.24 -7.68 87.47
CA SER A 445 34.17 -7.58 88.93
C SER A 445 33.40 -6.30 89.27
#